data_AF-A0ABD2UD41-F1
#
_entry.id   AF-A0ABD2UD41-F1
#
_cell.length_a   1.000
_cell.length_b   1.000
_cell.length_c   1.000
_cell.angle_alpha   90.00
_cell.angle_beta   90.00
_cell.angle_gamma   90.00
#
_symmetry.space_group_name_H-M   'P 1'
#
loop_
_entity.id
_entity.type
_entity.pdbx_description
1 polymer ?
#
loop_
_entity_poly.entity_id
_entity_poly.type
_entity_poly.pdbx_seq_one_letter_code
_entity_poly.pdbx_strand_id
1 'polypeptide(L)'
;MGFSLMRNQKFMPTIKHLLIISIAINAGLLLKLLHHEHEWAGLPGPDTNQKNEVRLVKDVLHKAKPATDQYINLDHGDPTMYEVYWKQMGDKTTLVLSGWQSISYFSDTKNHCWFLEPGFANAVTRLHNLVGNAQTRNYHIVVGTGSTQLFQAALYALSPSNAPEPMSIVSAAPFYSSYPLIIDCLKSGLYKWKGDASKFNKDDPYIELVTSPNNPDGSIRQAVVNGSGGILVHDLAYYWPQYTPISFQANHDIMLFTVSKCTGHAGIRIGWALVKDKEVAKKMTKFIEISSIGVSKDSQLRAAKILDVIADTYEHTEKFDKSTLFFHYVYNEMAKRWRQLRSAVSKGQTFSLLDFPVEKCNFSGQRFGTQPAFAWLKCEKSIDDCEKFLKKHKILTRSGTHFGSSEKYVRISLISHKEEYDEFIRRLSLLSSMKSPHE
;
A
#
# COMPACT_ATOMS: atom_id res chain seq x y z
N MET A 1 -48.18 37.45 57.91
CA MET A 1 -47.18 36.77 57.07
C MET A 1 -47.93 35.93 56.04
N GLY A 2 -48.07 36.46 54.82
CA GLY A 2 -48.87 35.86 53.75
C GLY A 2 -48.04 34.95 52.85
N PHE A 3 -48.67 33.89 52.36
CA PHE A 3 -48.16 33.03 51.29
C PHE A 3 -48.58 33.63 49.93
N SER A 4 -47.63 33.75 49.00
CA SER A 4 -47.89 34.07 47.59
C SER A 4 -47.11 33.11 46.70
N LEU A 5 -47.82 32.52 45.73
CA LEU A 5 -47.28 31.67 44.66
C LEU A 5 -46.54 32.52 43.61
N MET A 6 -45.42 32.01 43.08
CA MET A 6 -45.00 32.31 41.71
C MET A 6 -44.47 31.07 40.96
N ARG A 7 -44.98 30.95 39.73
CA ARG A 7 -44.74 29.92 38.70
C ARG A 7 -43.33 30.03 38.10
N ASN A 8 -42.76 28.89 37.69
CA ASN A 8 -41.74 28.82 36.66
C ASN A 8 -42.23 27.96 35.47
N GLN A 9 -42.31 28.58 34.28
CA GLN A 9 -42.69 27.98 33.00
C GLN A 9 -41.52 27.16 32.42
N LYS A 10 -41.81 25.93 31.97
CA LYS A 10 -40.95 25.15 31.06
C LYS A 10 -41.35 25.47 29.61
N PHE A 11 -40.38 25.88 28.80
CA PHE A 11 -40.53 25.98 27.35
C PHE A 11 -40.54 24.56 26.74
N MET A 12 -41.67 24.12 26.19
CA MET A 12 -41.72 22.98 25.25
C MET A 12 -41.86 23.53 23.82
N PRO A 13 -40.99 23.17 22.88
CA PRO A 13 -41.17 23.54 21.50
C PRO A 13 -42.38 22.78 20.91
N THR A 14 -43.28 23.50 20.28
CA THR A 14 -44.48 22.94 19.63
C THR A 14 -44.12 22.18 18.36
N ILE A 15 -44.89 21.13 18.08
CA ILE A 15 -44.73 20.15 16.97
C ILE A 15 -44.53 20.79 15.58
N LYS A 16 -44.97 22.04 15.38
CA LYS A 16 -44.74 22.80 14.14
C LYS A 16 -43.27 23.14 13.88
N HIS A 17 -42.42 23.28 14.91
CA HIS A 17 -40.99 23.57 14.72
C HIS A 17 -40.17 22.32 14.38
N LEU A 18 -40.60 21.13 14.82
CA LEU A 18 -39.96 19.86 14.45
C LEU A 18 -40.24 19.47 12.99
N LEU A 19 -41.43 19.79 12.46
CA LEU A 19 -41.80 19.48 11.09
C LEU A 19 -40.99 20.31 10.06
N ILE A 20 -40.75 21.59 10.35
CA ILE A 20 -39.97 22.48 9.46
C ILE A 20 -38.50 22.06 9.43
N ILE A 21 -37.94 21.59 10.55
CA ILE A 21 -36.58 21.05 10.62
C ILE A 21 -36.49 19.71 9.87
N SER A 22 -37.52 18.85 9.97
CA SER A 22 -37.57 17.57 9.23
C SER A 22 -37.69 17.76 7.71
N ILE A 23 -38.43 18.77 7.24
CA ILE A 23 -38.59 19.06 5.81
C ILE A 23 -37.31 19.70 5.24
N ALA A 24 -36.66 20.60 5.99
CA ALA A 24 -35.41 21.23 5.56
C ALA A 24 -34.24 20.22 5.47
N ILE A 25 -34.18 19.25 6.38
CA ILE A 25 -33.17 18.17 6.34
C ILE A 25 -33.44 17.21 5.18
N ASN A 26 -34.70 16.89 4.88
CA ASN A 26 -35.05 16.04 3.73
C ASN A 26 -34.83 16.73 2.38
N ALA A 27 -35.10 18.04 2.25
CA ALA A 27 -34.83 18.78 1.01
C ALA A 27 -33.33 18.90 0.74
N GLY A 28 -32.51 19.14 1.77
CA GLY A 28 -31.05 19.18 1.64
C GLY A 28 -30.41 17.83 1.29
N LEU A 29 -31.03 16.72 1.73
CA LEU A 29 -30.60 15.36 1.40
C LEU A 29 -31.02 14.97 -0.03
N LEU A 30 -32.25 15.29 -0.44
CA LEU A 30 -32.74 15.06 -1.81
C LEU A 30 -31.99 15.91 -2.84
N LEU A 31 -31.64 17.16 -2.53
CA LEU A 31 -30.81 17.98 -3.43
C LEU A 31 -29.39 17.40 -3.55
N LYS A 32 -28.82 16.85 -2.47
CA LYS A 32 -27.51 16.16 -2.52
C LYS A 32 -27.57 14.84 -3.28
N LEU A 33 -28.66 14.09 -3.19
CA LEU A 33 -28.86 12.84 -3.93
C LEU A 33 -29.08 13.10 -5.42
N LEU A 34 -29.90 14.10 -5.78
CA LEU A 34 -30.12 14.51 -7.16
C LEU A 34 -28.87 15.14 -7.80
N HIS A 35 -28.02 15.81 -7.01
CA HIS A 35 -26.74 16.32 -7.51
C HIS A 35 -25.69 15.21 -7.66
N HIS A 36 -25.79 14.12 -6.88
CA HIS A 36 -24.89 12.96 -6.98
C HIS A 36 -25.24 12.00 -8.13
N GLU A 37 -26.51 11.87 -8.50
CA GLU A 37 -26.92 10.99 -9.62
C GLU A 37 -26.42 11.46 -10.99
N HIS A 38 -26.16 12.76 -11.17
CA HIS A 38 -25.67 13.30 -12.44
C HIS A 38 -24.14 13.22 -12.64
N GLU A 39 -23.34 12.89 -11.62
CA GLU A 39 -21.87 12.71 -11.76
C GLU A 39 -21.45 11.26 -12.09
N TRP A 40 -22.39 10.31 -12.08
CA TRP A 40 -22.09 8.88 -12.23
C TRP A 40 -22.52 8.29 -13.59
N ALA A 41 -22.85 9.14 -14.56
CA ALA A 41 -23.14 8.74 -15.94
C ALA A 41 -22.23 9.50 -16.93
N GLY A 42 -21.25 8.79 -17.48
CA GLY A 42 -20.47 9.22 -18.64
C GLY A 42 -19.15 9.92 -18.32
N LEU A 43 -18.04 9.25 -18.63
CA LEU A 43 -16.76 9.92 -18.83
C LEU A 43 -16.88 10.85 -20.06
N PRO A 44 -16.62 12.16 -19.96
CA PRO A 44 -16.48 13.00 -21.14
C PRO A 44 -15.04 12.95 -21.67
N GLY A 45 -14.89 13.22 -22.97
CA GLY A 45 -13.64 13.11 -23.72
C GLY A 45 -12.49 14.05 -23.27
N PRO A 46 -11.33 13.95 -23.95
CA PRO A 46 -10.01 14.40 -23.45
C PRO A 46 -9.93 15.85 -22.94
N ASP A 47 -10.68 16.78 -23.51
CA ASP A 47 -10.64 18.21 -23.14
C ASP A 47 -11.30 18.53 -21.79
N THR A 48 -12.16 17.66 -21.27
CA THR A 48 -12.81 17.86 -19.95
C THR A 48 -11.93 17.45 -18.77
N ASN A 49 -10.93 16.60 -19.01
CA ASN A 49 -10.00 16.13 -17.97
C ASN A 49 -9.09 17.27 -17.50
N GLN A 50 -8.58 18.09 -18.42
CA GLN A 50 -7.62 19.14 -18.10
C GLN A 50 -8.24 20.26 -17.24
N LYS A 51 -9.49 20.67 -17.52
CA LYS A 51 -10.19 21.68 -16.71
C LYS A 51 -10.51 21.19 -15.30
N ASN A 52 -10.88 19.91 -15.14
CA ASN A 52 -11.14 19.30 -13.84
C ASN A 52 -9.85 19.10 -13.03
N GLU A 53 -8.75 18.74 -13.68
CA GLU A 53 -7.42 18.61 -13.04
C GLU A 53 -6.88 19.95 -12.53
N VAL A 54 -6.99 21.00 -13.35
CA VAL A 54 -6.59 22.37 -12.95
C VAL A 54 -7.43 22.88 -11.77
N ARG A 55 -8.72 22.55 -11.72
CA ARG A 55 -9.60 22.89 -10.58
C ARG A 55 -9.18 22.17 -9.30
N LEU A 56 -8.85 20.88 -9.38
CA LEU A 56 -8.43 20.08 -8.21
C LEU A 56 -7.14 20.62 -7.56
N VAL A 57 -6.18 21.06 -8.37
CA VAL A 57 -4.93 21.66 -7.85
C VAL A 57 -5.20 23.03 -7.24
N LYS A 58 -6.08 23.84 -7.84
CA LYS A 58 -6.53 25.13 -7.26
C LYS A 58 -7.23 24.92 -5.92
N ASP A 59 -8.04 23.89 -5.77
CA ASP A 59 -8.71 23.58 -4.51
C ASP A 59 -7.72 23.17 -3.41
N VAL A 60 -6.65 22.44 -3.73
CA VAL A 60 -5.55 22.16 -2.79
C VAL A 60 -4.82 23.45 -2.41
N LEU A 61 -4.47 24.29 -3.40
CA LEU A 61 -3.79 25.57 -3.17
C LEU A 61 -4.64 26.53 -2.32
N HIS A 62 -5.97 26.55 -2.50
CA HIS A 62 -6.88 27.40 -1.74
C HIS A 62 -7.18 26.88 -0.33
N LYS A 63 -7.14 25.56 -0.10
CA LYS A 63 -7.37 24.95 1.23
C LYS A 63 -6.10 24.74 2.04
N ALA A 64 -4.92 24.96 1.44
CA ALA A 64 -3.65 24.86 2.15
C ALA A 64 -3.59 25.94 3.25
N LYS A 65 -3.32 25.50 4.49
CA LYS A 65 -2.90 26.38 5.57
C LYS A 65 -1.63 27.14 5.15
N PRO A 66 -1.30 28.30 5.77
CA PRO A 66 -0.08 29.03 5.46
C PRO A 66 1.13 28.09 5.45
N ALA A 67 1.99 28.25 4.44
CA ALA A 67 3.14 27.40 4.21
C ALA A 67 3.93 27.21 5.51
N THR A 68 3.95 25.99 6.03
CA THR A 68 4.77 25.68 7.19
C THR A 68 6.22 25.55 6.71
N ASP A 69 7.15 26.16 7.43
CA ASP A 69 8.59 26.10 7.11
C ASP A 69 9.21 24.73 7.47
N GLN A 70 8.38 23.70 7.64
CA GLN A 70 8.77 22.38 8.12
C GLN A 70 9.16 21.44 6.97
N TYR A 71 10.06 20.50 7.24
CA TYR A 71 10.35 19.39 6.34
C TYR A 71 9.14 18.45 6.27
N ILE A 72 8.78 18.04 5.05
CA ILE A 72 7.86 16.91 4.82
C ILE A 72 8.68 15.67 4.52
N ASN A 73 8.37 14.56 5.18
CA ASN A 73 9.14 13.33 5.04
C ASN A 73 8.40 12.29 4.19
N LEU A 74 8.79 12.21 2.92
CA LEU A 74 8.26 11.24 1.97
C LEU A 74 9.30 10.18 1.59
N ASP A 75 10.41 10.08 2.34
CA ASP A 75 11.40 9.02 2.18
C ASP A 75 10.78 7.66 2.49
N HIS A 76 10.12 7.54 3.64
CA HIS A 76 9.56 6.29 4.12
C HIS A 76 8.20 6.02 3.48
N GLY A 77 7.96 4.74 3.16
CA GLY A 77 6.64 4.29 2.74
C GLY A 77 5.75 3.99 3.93
N ASP A 78 5.48 4.95 4.80
CA ASP A 78 4.52 4.76 5.90
C ASP A 78 3.09 4.98 5.36
N PRO A 79 2.20 3.96 5.38
CA PRO A 79 0.89 4.01 4.71
C PRO A 79 -0.17 4.66 5.60
N THR A 80 0.04 5.90 6.01
CA THR A 80 -0.84 6.59 6.94
C THR A 80 -2.10 7.17 6.31
N MET A 81 -2.18 7.25 4.97
CA MET A 81 -3.40 7.67 4.26
C MET A 81 -4.64 6.82 4.61
N TYR A 82 -4.43 5.56 5.00
CA TYR A 82 -5.50 4.61 5.31
C TYR A 82 -6.21 4.91 6.64
N GLU A 83 -5.63 5.74 7.50
CA GLU A 83 -6.17 6.02 8.83
C GLU A 83 -7.58 6.62 8.75
N VAL A 84 -7.84 7.45 7.74
CA VAL A 84 -9.17 8.07 7.51
C VAL A 84 -10.23 7.01 7.28
N TYR A 85 -9.95 6.00 6.45
CA TYR A 85 -10.87 4.90 6.19
C TYR A 85 -11.16 4.11 7.47
N TRP A 86 -10.11 3.72 8.20
CA TRP A 86 -10.29 2.89 9.40
C TRP A 86 -11.03 3.63 10.53
N LYS A 87 -10.83 4.96 10.67
CA LYS A 87 -11.63 5.80 11.56
C LYS A 87 -13.11 5.79 11.19
N GLN A 88 -13.44 5.77 9.90
CA GLN A 88 -14.83 5.71 9.40
C GLN A 88 -15.48 4.35 9.64
N MET A 89 -14.71 3.26 9.66
CA MET A 89 -15.22 1.92 9.96
C MET A 89 -15.63 1.75 11.43
N GLY A 90 -15.09 2.59 12.33
CA GLY A 90 -15.45 2.64 13.74
C GLY A 90 -15.33 1.28 14.43
N ASP A 91 -16.37 0.90 15.19
CA ASP A 91 -16.35 -0.31 16.01
C ASP A 91 -16.35 -1.62 15.22
N LYS A 92 -16.60 -1.57 13.90
CA LYS A 92 -16.61 -2.77 13.06
C LYS A 92 -15.27 -3.51 13.08
N THR A 93 -14.17 -2.77 13.25
CA THR A 93 -12.80 -3.31 13.35
C THR A 93 -12.27 -3.41 14.78
N THR A 94 -13.08 -3.08 15.79
CA THR A 94 -12.68 -3.22 17.19
C THR A 94 -12.45 -4.70 17.52
N LEU A 95 -11.36 -4.98 18.22
CA LEU A 95 -10.98 -6.30 18.72
C LEU A 95 -10.86 -6.21 20.24
N VAL A 96 -11.61 -7.05 20.95
CA VAL A 96 -11.54 -7.18 22.41
C VAL A 96 -10.87 -8.52 22.72
N LEU A 97 -9.75 -8.47 23.42
CA LEU A 97 -8.99 -9.65 23.83
C LEU A 97 -9.07 -9.80 25.35
N SER A 98 -9.41 -11.00 25.81
CA SER A 98 -9.37 -11.30 27.24
C SER A 98 -7.93 -11.50 27.70
N GLY A 99 -7.59 -11.13 28.94
CA GLY A 99 -6.21 -11.21 29.44
C GLY A 99 -5.61 -12.63 29.50
N TRP A 100 -6.45 -13.67 29.44
CA TRP A 100 -6.02 -15.07 29.39
C TRP A 100 -5.95 -15.64 27.97
N GLN A 101 -6.46 -14.92 26.97
CA GLN A 101 -6.47 -15.37 25.59
C GLN A 101 -5.03 -15.46 25.07
N SER A 102 -4.73 -16.48 24.25
CA SER A 102 -3.44 -16.62 23.57
C SER A 102 -2.20 -16.79 24.48
N ILE A 103 -2.36 -17.31 25.71
CA ILE A 103 -1.22 -17.65 26.60
C ILE A 103 -0.28 -18.71 25.96
N SER A 104 -0.83 -19.63 25.18
CA SER A 104 -0.06 -20.71 24.52
C SER A 104 0.82 -20.19 23.37
N TYR A 105 2.01 -20.76 23.21
CA TYR A 105 2.83 -20.59 22.01
C TYR A 105 2.14 -21.12 20.75
N PHE A 106 1.43 -22.24 20.87
CA PHE A 106 0.87 -22.98 19.74
C PHE A 106 -0.51 -22.45 19.34
N SER A 107 -0.73 -22.28 18.02
CA SER A 107 -2.06 -22.02 17.44
C SER A 107 -2.68 -23.31 16.93
N ASP A 108 -1.95 -24.04 16.08
CA ASP A 108 -2.39 -25.31 15.48
C ASP A 108 -1.20 -26.23 15.27
N THR A 109 -1.05 -27.25 16.12
CA THR A 109 0.07 -28.20 16.07
C THR A 109 0.02 -29.14 14.87
N LYS A 110 -1.09 -29.18 14.12
CA LYS A 110 -1.20 -29.97 12.88
C LYS A 110 -0.69 -29.20 11.66
N ASN A 111 -0.60 -27.87 11.75
CA ASN A 111 -0.06 -27.04 10.70
C ASN A 111 1.48 -27.03 10.77
N HIS A 112 2.16 -27.03 9.61
CA HIS A 112 3.60 -26.86 9.57
C HIS A 112 4.03 -25.57 10.23
N CYS A 113 3.32 -24.48 9.93
CA CYS A 113 3.45 -23.20 10.60
C CYS A 113 2.64 -23.22 11.89
N TRP A 114 3.10 -23.93 12.91
CA TRP A 114 2.34 -24.23 14.13
C TRP A 114 1.88 -23.00 14.95
N PHE A 115 2.50 -21.83 14.69
CA PHE A 115 2.13 -20.55 15.28
C PHE A 115 1.18 -19.70 14.42
N LEU A 116 0.70 -20.22 13.28
CA LEU A 116 -0.30 -19.57 12.43
C LEU A 116 -1.70 -19.71 13.04
N GLU A 117 -2.34 -18.59 13.31
CA GLU A 117 -3.74 -18.56 13.75
C GLU A 117 -4.68 -19.03 12.62
N PRO A 118 -5.53 -20.06 12.84
CA PRO A 118 -6.45 -20.54 11.82
C PRO A 118 -7.39 -19.45 11.27
N GLY A 119 -7.86 -18.56 12.15
CA GLY A 119 -8.69 -17.42 11.74
C GLY A 119 -7.97 -16.49 10.78
N PHE A 120 -6.67 -16.25 10.99
CA PHE A 120 -5.87 -15.44 10.09
C PHE A 120 -5.63 -16.14 8.74
N ALA A 121 -5.34 -17.45 8.75
CA ALA A 121 -5.18 -18.25 7.53
C ALA A 121 -6.45 -18.22 6.66
N ASN A 122 -7.63 -18.33 7.30
CA ASN A 122 -8.92 -18.23 6.63
C ASN A 122 -9.15 -16.84 6.04
N ALA A 123 -8.90 -15.77 6.82
CA ALA A 123 -9.09 -14.40 6.35
C ALA A 123 -8.17 -14.05 5.16
N VAL A 124 -6.92 -14.53 5.16
CA VAL A 124 -5.99 -14.42 4.03
C VAL A 124 -6.55 -15.11 2.78
N THR A 125 -7.01 -16.36 2.93
CA THR A 125 -7.54 -17.16 1.82
C THR A 125 -8.79 -16.52 1.23
N ARG A 126 -9.71 -16.08 2.10
CA ARG A 126 -10.94 -15.38 1.74
C ARG A 126 -10.64 -14.10 0.97
N LEU A 127 -9.72 -13.27 1.46
CA LEU A 127 -9.34 -12.03 0.79
C LEU A 127 -8.75 -12.27 -0.61
N HIS A 128 -7.86 -13.24 -0.78
CA HIS A 128 -7.29 -13.56 -2.10
C HIS A 128 -8.33 -14.12 -3.06
N ASN A 129 -9.28 -14.93 -2.58
CA ASN A 129 -10.38 -15.44 -3.40
C ASN A 129 -11.32 -14.31 -3.85
N LEU A 130 -11.61 -13.36 -2.96
CA LEU A 130 -12.40 -12.17 -3.27
C LEU A 130 -11.71 -11.29 -4.32
N VAL A 131 -10.42 -11.00 -4.13
CA VAL A 131 -9.68 -10.09 -5.02
C VAL A 131 -9.30 -10.78 -6.34
N GLY A 132 -9.05 -12.08 -6.31
CA GLY A 132 -8.58 -12.85 -7.47
C GLY A 132 -7.12 -12.58 -7.85
N ASN A 133 -6.32 -11.97 -6.96
CA ASN A 133 -4.93 -11.59 -7.24
C ASN A 133 -3.92 -12.72 -7.05
N ALA A 134 -4.23 -13.77 -6.29
CA ALA A 134 -3.31 -14.89 -6.06
C ALA A 134 -4.05 -16.22 -5.94
N GLN A 135 -3.39 -17.30 -6.39
CA GLN A 135 -3.82 -18.67 -6.12
C GLN A 135 -3.47 -19.02 -4.67
N THR A 136 -4.42 -19.64 -3.97
CA THR A 136 -4.26 -20.08 -2.58
C THR A 136 -4.45 -21.59 -2.42
N ARG A 137 -5.12 -22.25 -3.36
CA ARG A 137 -5.28 -23.71 -3.35
C ARG A 137 -3.94 -24.39 -3.56
N ASN A 138 -3.66 -25.43 -2.78
CA ASN A 138 -2.39 -26.18 -2.78
C ASN A 138 -1.16 -25.35 -2.37
N TYR A 139 -1.37 -24.26 -1.63
CA TYR A 139 -0.29 -23.49 -1.02
C TYR A 139 -0.25 -23.69 0.50
N HIS A 140 0.96 -23.65 1.05
CA HIS A 140 1.21 -23.51 2.48
C HIS A 140 1.31 -22.03 2.83
N ILE A 141 0.61 -21.63 3.89
CA ILE A 141 0.68 -20.26 4.43
C ILE A 141 1.73 -20.23 5.55
N VAL A 142 2.73 -19.36 5.41
CA VAL A 142 3.70 -19.07 6.47
C VAL A 142 3.50 -17.62 6.91
N VAL A 143 3.15 -17.39 8.18
CA VAL A 143 3.01 -16.04 8.75
C VAL A 143 4.35 -15.54 9.26
N GLY A 144 4.63 -14.25 9.09
CA GLY A 144 5.85 -13.62 9.60
C GLY A 144 5.61 -12.20 10.10
N THR A 145 6.59 -11.69 10.82
CA THR A 145 6.64 -10.33 11.39
C THR A 145 6.86 -9.29 10.29
N GLY A 146 5.86 -9.16 9.42
CA GLY A 146 5.93 -8.47 8.13
C GLY A 146 6.62 -9.30 7.04
N SER A 147 6.44 -8.88 5.78
CA SER A 147 7.13 -9.48 4.63
C SER A 147 8.66 -9.47 4.78
N THR A 148 9.22 -8.51 5.54
CA THR A 148 10.65 -8.44 5.86
C THR A 148 11.21 -9.71 6.54
N GLN A 149 10.47 -10.31 7.48
CA GLN A 149 10.92 -11.57 8.10
C GLN A 149 10.75 -12.75 7.13
N LEU A 150 9.66 -12.77 6.35
CA LEU A 150 9.38 -13.83 5.39
C LEU A 150 10.36 -13.85 4.22
N PHE A 151 10.80 -12.68 3.76
CA PHE A 151 11.88 -12.54 2.80
C PHE A 151 13.15 -13.23 3.30
N GLN A 152 13.59 -12.94 4.53
CA GLN A 152 14.76 -13.59 5.12
C GLN A 152 14.55 -15.10 5.32
N ALA A 153 13.34 -15.50 5.74
CA ALA A 153 12.98 -16.91 5.89
C ALA A 153 13.06 -17.65 4.55
N ALA A 154 12.63 -17.03 3.45
CA ALA A 154 12.75 -17.58 2.10
C ALA A 154 14.22 -17.73 1.70
N LEU A 155 15.06 -16.71 1.91
CA LEU A 155 16.50 -16.80 1.64
C LEU A 155 17.15 -17.94 2.42
N TYR A 156 16.86 -18.07 3.71
CA TYR A 156 17.34 -19.17 4.53
C TYR A 156 16.87 -20.54 4.02
N ALA A 157 15.59 -20.67 3.67
CA ALA A 157 15.01 -21.93 3.24
C ALA A 157 15.53 -22.44 1.90
N LEU A 158 15.81 -21.51 0.98
CA LEU A 158 16.24 -21.77 -0.39
C LEU A 158 17.75 -21.89 -0.54
N SER A 159 18.52 -21.36 0.42
CA SER A 159 19.98 -21.41 0.37
C SER A 159 20.50 -22.74 0.94
N PRO A 160 21.33 -23.49 0.19
CA PRO A 160 21.91 -24.73 0.67
C PRO A 160 22.91 -24.46 1.80
N SER A 161 22.87 -25.27 2.87
CA SER A 161 23.78 -25.10 4.02
C SER A 161 25.22 -25.55 3.77
N ASN A 162 25.42 -26.41 2.76
CA ASN A 162 26.70 -27.08 2.50
C ASN A 162 27.27 -26.74 1.11
N ALA A 163 26.79 -25.65 0.47
CA ALA A 163 27.36 -25.22 -0.79
C ALA A 163 28.76 -24.61 -0.58
N PRO A 164 29.70 -24.81 -1.53
CA PRO A 164 31.04 -24.25 -1.44
C PRO A 164 31.03 -22.72 -1.51
N GLU A 165 30.05 -22.15 -2.22
CA GLU A 165 29.86 -20.71 -2.39
C GLU A 165 28.45 -20.31 -1.94
N PRO A 166 28.28 -19.08 -1.40
CA PRO A 166 26.96 -18.58 -1.00
C PRO A 166 26.03 -18.41 -2.21
N MET A 167 24.75 -18.70 -2.01
CA MET A 167 23.68 -18.48 -3.00
C MET A 167 23.67 -17.02 -3.49
N SER A 168 23.67 -16.82 -4.81
CA SER A 168 23.63 -15.48 -5.39
C SER A 168 22.23 -14.89 -5.30
N ILE A 169 22.08 -13.71 -4.68
CA ILE A 169 20.79 -13.02 -4.60
C ILE A 169 20.81 -11.82 -5.54
N VAL A 170 19.85 -11.76 -6.47
CA VAL A 170 19.75 -10.70 -7.47
C VAL A 170 18.35 -10.12 -7.56
N SER A 171 18.24 -8.88 -8.03
CA SER A 171 16.96 -8.26 -8.38
C SER A 171 17.19 -7.23 -9.48
N ALA A 172 16.30 -7.15 -10.46
CA ALA A 172 16.48 -6.22 -11.58
C ALA A 172 16.48 -4.76 -11.07
N ALA A 173 17.44 -3.94 -11.49
CA ALA A 173 17.40 -2.52 -11.17
C ALA A 173 16.28 -1.79 -11.96
N PRO A 174 15.65 -0.73 -11.41
CA PRO A 174 15.71 -0.35 -10.01
C PRO A 174 14.97 -1.38 -9.12
N PHE A 175 15.57 -1.75 -7.99
CA PHE A 175 15.06 -2.77 -7.05
C PHE A 175 14.76 -2.16 -5.69
N TYR A 176 13.98 -2.85 -4.85
CA TYR A 176 13.69 -2.37 -3.49
C TYR A 176 14.97 -2.18 -2.67
N SER A 177 15.26 -0.94 -2.32
CA SER A 177 16.51 -0.52 -1.66
C SER A 177 16.83 -1.20 -0.33
N SER A 178 15.86 -1.85 0.34
CA SER A 178 16.16 -2.59 1.57
C SER A 178 16.67 -4.01 1.32
N TYR A 179 16.54 -4.58 0.11
CA TYR A 179 17.06 -5.93 -0.18
C TYR A 179 18.57 -6.05 0.13
N PRO A 180 19.47 -5.25 -0.47
CA PRO A 180 20.90 -5.37 -0.17
C PRO A 180 21.20 -5.18 1.32
N LEU A 181 20.56 -4.19 1.95
CA LEU A 181 20.76 -3.88 3.36
C LEU A 181 20.37 -5.05 4.28
N ILE A 182 19.22 -5.68 4.03
CA ILE A 182 18.74 -6.82 4.83
C ILE A 182 19.59 -8.06 4.59
N ILE A 183 19.97 -8.32 3.34
CA ILE A 183 20.81 -9.47 2.96
C ILE A 183 22.17 -9.40 3.67
N ASP A 184 22.81 -8.24 3.64
CA ASP A 184 24.16 -8.06 4.17
C ASP A 184 24.18 -7.87 5.70
N CYS A 185 23.05 -7.49 6.32
CA CYS A 185 22.96 -7.16 7.74
C CYS A 185 23.47 -8.29 8.66
N LEU A 186 23.11 -9.54 8.38
CA LEU A 186 23.50 -10.70 9.20
C LEU A 186 24.87 -11.29 8.82
N LYS A 187 25.50 -10.80 7.74
CA LYS A 187 26.75 -11.37 7.19
C LYS A 187 26.70 -12.91 7.05
N SER A 188 25.57 -13.41 6.55
CA SER A 188 25.31 -14.84 6.41
C SER A 188 26.31 -15.49 5.44
N GLY A 189 26.76 -16.71 5.77
CA GLY A 189 27.53 -17.55 4.85
C GLY A 189 26.68 -18.27 3.81
N LEU A 190 25.34 -18.21 3.93
CA LEU A 190 24.42 -18.98 3.07
C LEU A 190 24.14 -18.31 1.73
N TYR A 191 24.15 -16.97 1.71
CA TYR A 191 23.72 -16.18 0.56
C TYR A 191 24.42 -14.83 0.51
N LYS A 192 24.52 -14.25 -0.68
CA LYS A 192 25.22 -12.98 -0.91
C LYS A 192 24.52 -12.15 -1.98
N TRP A 193 24.39 -10.84 -1.73
CA TRP A 193 23.88 -9.90 -2.73
C TRP A 193 24.83 -9.81 -3.93
N LYS A 194 24.28 -9.95 -5.15
CA LYS A 194 25.02 -9.87 -6.42
C LYS A 194 24.51 -8.76 -7.35
N GLY A 195 23.54 -7.95 -6.89
CA GLY A 195 23.12 -6.76 -7.60
C GLY A 195 22.05 -7.00 -8.66
N ASP A 196 22.20 -6.28 -9.76
CA ASP A 196 21.21 -6.17 -10.84
C ASP A 196 21.06 -7.48 -11.61
N ALA A 197 19.87 -8.09 -11.54
CA ALA A 197 19.54 -9.32 -12.23
C ALA A 197 19.72 -9.21 -13.76
N SER A 198 19.50 -8.04 -14.35
CA SER A 198 19.66 -7.85 -15.81
C SER A 198 21.11 -7.95 -16.28
N LYS A 199 22.07 -7.82 -15.35
CA LYS A 199 23.52 -7.94 -15.60
C LYS A 199 24.09 -9.25 -15.07
N PHE A 200 23.25 -10.12 -14.54
CA PHE A 200 23.66 -11.41 -14.02
C PHE A 200 23.73 -12.43 -15.16
N ASN A 201 24.95 -12.79 -15.56
CA ASN A 201 25.24 -13.66 -16.69
C ASN A 201 26.08 -14.88 -16.31
N LYS A 202 26.01 -15.28 -15.03
CA LYS A 202 26.78 -16.41 -14.51
C LYS A 202 25.92 -17.66 -14.49
N ASP A 203 26.54 -18.80 -14.76
CA ASP A 203 25.94 -20.13 -14.57
C ASP A 203 25.90 -20.56 -13.08
N ASP A 204 25.98 -19.59 -12.16
CA ASP A 204 25.96 -19.82 -10.73
C ASP A 204 24.52 -20.00 -10.22
N PRO A 205 24.26 -20.81 -9.17
CA PRO A 205 22.96 -20.85 -8.50
C PRO A 205 22.55 -19.48 -7.97
N TYR A 206 21.30 -19.09 -8.24
CA TYR A 206 20.77 -17.80 -7.83
C TYR A 206 19.32 -17.87 -7.35
N ILE A 207 18.98 -16.89 -6.51
CA ILE A 207 17.61 -16.51 -6.19
C ILE A 207 17.37 -15.13 -6.80
N GLU A 208 16.37 -15.04 -7.68
CA GLU A 208 15.90 -13.77 -8.22
C GLU A 208 14.69 -13.26 -7.45
N LEU A 209 14.81 -12.03 -6.93
CA LEU A 209 13.74 -11.32 -6.24
C LEU A 209 12.95 -10.49 -7.25
N VAL A 210 11.70 -10.91 -7.49
CA VAL A 210 10.79 -10.27 -8.45
C VAL A 210 9.73 -9.49 -7.67
N THR A 211 9.88 -8.17 -7.56
CA THR A 211 8.86 -7.30 -6.95
C THR A 211 7.87 -6.83 -8.02
N SER A 212 6.59 -7.13 -7.87
CA SER A 212 5.55 -6.78 -8.86
C SER A 212 4.21 -6.46 -8.19
N PRO A 213 3.67 -5.23 -8.30
CA PRO A 213 4.28 -4.01 -8.83
C PRO A 213 5.59 -3.66 -8.10
N ASN A 214 6.56 -3.16 -8.86
CA ASN A 214 7.91 -2.92 -8.37
C ASN A 214 8.01 -1.73 -7.42
N ASN A 215 9.01 -1.77 -6.54
CA ASN A 215 9.46 -0.64 -5.73
C ASN A 215 10.88 -0.27 -6.22
N PRO A 216 11.07 0.92 -6.83
CA PRO A 216 10.29 2.14 -6.59
C PRO A 216 9.29 2.51 -7.69
N ASP A 217 9.41 1.92 -8.87
CA ASP A 217 8.84 2.49 -10.10
C ASP A 217 7.42 2.01 -10.44
N GLY A 218 6.89 1.04 -9.70
CA GLY A 218 5.55 0.50 -9.91
C GLY A 218 5.39 -0.34 -11.17
N SER A 219 6.47 -0.65 -11.88
CA SER A 219 6.41 -1.52 -13.06
C SER A 219 5.88 -2.91 -12.70
N ILE A 220 5.10 -3.51 -13.58
CA ILE A 220 4.75 -4.93 -13.50
C ILE A 220 5.95 -5.72 -14.01
N ARG A 221 6.44 -6.66 -13.19
CA ARG A 221 7.68 -7.39 -13.45
C ARG A 221 7.51 -8.89 -13.55
N GLN A 222 8.42 -9.47 -14.31
CA GLN A 222 8.73 -10.89 -14.37
C GLN A 222 10.22 -11.07 -14.11
N ALA A 223 10.66 -12.33 -13.96
CA ALA A 223 12.07 -12.66 -13.88
C ALA A 223 12.80 -12.24 -15.18
N VAL A 224 14.05 -11.77 -15.06
CA VAL A 224 14.87 -11.29 -16.19
C VAL A 224 16.14 -12.11 -16.41
N VAL A 225 16.55 -12.95 -15.45
CA VAL A 225 17.71 -13.81 -15.67
C VAL A 225 17.33 -14.96 -16.61
N ASN A 226 17.94 -14.97 -17.79
CA ASN A 226 17.75 -16.01 -18.81
C ASN A 226 18.60 -17.27 -18.48
N GLY A 227 18.36 -17.87 -17.33
CA GLY A 227 19.02 -19.10 -16.86
C GLY A 227 18.02 -20.21 -16.60
N SER A 228 18.46 -21.47 -16.70
CA SER A 228 17.59 -22.65 -16.57
C SER A 228 17.41 -23.15 -15.12
N GLY A 229 18.01 -22.49 -14.12
CA GLY A 229 18.15 -23.04 -12.76
C GLY A 229 17.98 -22.06 -11.60
N GLY A 230 17.45 -20.85 -11.85
CA GLY A 230 17.19 -19.88 -10.78
C GLY A 230 15.93 -20.17 -9.98
N ILE A 231 15.96 -19.84 -8.69
CA ILE A 231 14.77 -19.88 -7.83
C ILE A 231 14.14 -18.48 -7.78
N LEU A 232 12.83 -18.39 -7.97
CA LEU A 232 12.14 -17.10 -7.99
C LEU A 232 11.37 -16.86 -6.69
N VAL A 233 11.58 -15.70 -6.07
CA VAL A 233 10.76 -15.22 -4.94
C VAL A 233 10.01 -13.98 -5.38
N HIS A 234 8.68 -14.07 -5.40
CA HIS A 234 7.83 -12.97 -5.86
C HIS A 234 7.36 -12.14 -4.67
N ASP A 235 7.78 -10.88 -4.61
CA ASP A 235 7.30 -9.92 -3.63
C ASP A 235 6.11 -9.15 -4.21
N LEU A 236 4.92 -9.51 -3.76
CA LEU A 236 3.63 -9.03 -4.25
C LEU A 236 2.98 -8.07 -3.24
N ALA A 237 3.79 -7.38 -2.42
CA ALA A 237 3.30 -6.44 -1.42
C ALA A 237 2.33 -5.39 -1.97
N TYR A 238 2.50 -4.96 -3.22
CA TYR A 238 1.67 -3.93 -3.88
C TYR A 238 0.66 -4.50 -4.88
N TYR A 239 0.51 -5.83 -5.00
CA TYR A 239 -0.41 -6.44 -5.98
C TYR A 239 -1.86 -6.43 -5.48
N TRP A 240 -2.40 -5.22 -5.32
CA TRP A 240 -3.75 -4.94 -4.80
C TRP A 240 -4.47 -3.91 -5.68
N PRO A 241 -5.82 -3.94 -5.74
CA PRO A 241 -6.60 -3.13 -6.67
C PRO A 241 -6.39 -1.60 -6.57
N GLN A 242 -6.00 -1.10 -5.40
CA GLN A 242 -5.72 0.33 -5.24
C GLN A 242 -4.42 0.80 -5.91
N TYR A 243 -3.51 -0.11 -6.22
CA TYR A 243 -2.21 0.23 -6.80
C TYR A 243 -2.09 -0.20 -8.25
N THR A 244 -2.76 -1.27 -8.65
CA THR A 244 -2.63 -1.80 -10.01
C THR A 244 -3.89 -2.57 -10.42
N PRO A 245 -4.22 -2.60 -11.71
CA PRO A 245 -5.20 -3.54 -12.23
C PRO A 245 -4.83 -4.98 -11.88
N ILE A 246 -5.78 -5.74 -11.34
CA ILE A 246 -5.61 -7.19 -11.17
C ILE A 246 -5.85 -7.85 -12.52
N SER A 247 -4.81 -7.98 -13.32
CA SER A 247 -4.87 -8.50 -14.70
C SER A 247 -4.80 -10.03 -14.78
N PHE A 248 -4.22 -10.70 -13.79
CA PHE A 248 -4.16 -12.15 -13.70
C PHE A 248 -4.13 -12.64 -12.24
N GLN A 249 -4.39 -13.92 -12.04
CA GLN A 249 -4.19 -14.56 -10.74
C GLN A 249 -2.75 -15.04 -10.63
N ALA A 250 -1.97 -14.48 -9.70
CA ALA A 250 -0.57 -14.89 -9.50
C ALA A 250 -0.48 -16.35 -9.01
N ASN A 251 0.43 -17.13 -9.61
CA ASN A 251 0.60 -18.57 -9.35
C ASN A 251 2.09 -18.98 -9.34
N HIS A 252 2.88 -18.23 -8.57
CA HIS A 252 4.32 -18.46 -8.44
C HIS A 252 4.65 -19.36 -7.26
N ASP A 253 5.84 -19.94 -7.23
CA ASP A 253 6.18 -20.95 -6.21
C ASP A 253 6.28 -20.37 -4.79
N ILE A 254 6.74 -19.11 -4.69
CA ILE A 254 6.79 -18.34 -3.45
C ILE A 254 6.28 -16.93 -3.72
N MET A 255 5.19 -16.56 -3.04
CA MET A 255 4.58 -15.24 -3.14
C MET A 255 4.50 -14.59 -1.77
N LEU A 256 5.07 -13.40 -1.62
CA LEU A 256 5.13 -12.65 -0.36
C LEU A 256 4.12 -11.50 -0.36
N PHE A 257 3.39 -11.36 0.74
CA PHE A 257 2.40 -10.30 0.94
C PHE A 257 2.55 -9.67 2.32
N THR A 258 1.96 -8.49 2.49
CA THR A 258 2.00 -7.75 3.76
C THR A 258 0.71 -6.98 4.01
N VAL A 259 0.26 -7.00 5.26
CA VAL A 259 -0.87 -6.16 5.71
C VAL A 259 -0.49 -4.68 5.60
N SER A 260 0.79 -4.34 5.76
CA SER A 260 1.29 -2.95 5.68
C SER A 260 0.82 -2.25 4.40
N LYS A 261 0.90 -2.93 3.25
CA LYS A 261 0.61 -2.34 1.93
C LYS A 261 -0.78 -2.69 1.42
N CYS A 262 -1.38 -3.76 1.93
CA CYS A 262 -2.78 -4.05 1.66
C CYS A 262 -3.70 -3.05 2.37
N THR A 263 -3.53 -2.86 3.68
CA THR A 263 -4.53 -2.18 4.53
C THR A 263 -4.00 -0.92 5.23
N GLY A 264 -2.71 -0.64 5.16
CA GLY A 264 -2.08 0.47 5.90
C GLY A 264 -1.73 0.19 7.36
N HIS A 265 -1.95 -1.04 7.86
CA HIS A 265 -1.57 -1.37 9.24
C HIS A 265 -0.10 -1.77 9.32
N ALA A 266 0.81 -0.83 9.05
CA ALA A 266 2.24 -1.12 9.09
C ALA A 266 2.74 -1.53 10.48
N GLY A 267 2.22 -0.92 11.54
CA GLY A 267 2.64 -1.17 12.92
C GLY A 267 2.27 -2.54 13.51
N ILE A 268 1.31 -3.28 12.92
CA ILE A 268 0.97 -4.63 13.43
C ILE A 268 1.99 -5.69 13.03
N ARG A 269 2.89 -5.35 12.10
CA ARG A 269 3.98 -6.23 11.65
C ARG A 269 3.50 -7.61 11.20
N ILE A 270 2.49 -7.68 10.31
CA ILE A 270 2.04 -8.96 9.74
C ILE A 270 2.28 -9.01 8.24
N GLY A 271 2.88 -10.12 7.79
CA GLY A 271 2.90 -10.56 6.40
C GLY A 271 2.65 -12.06 6.32
N TRP A 272 2.41 -12.54 5.11
CA TRP A 272 2.27 -13.97 4.84
C TRP A 272 2.97 -14.34 3.53
N ALA A 273 3.49 -15.56 3.50
CA ALA A 273 3.99 -16.18 2.29
C ALA A 273 3.04 -17.29 1.87
N LEU A 274 2.73 -17.35 0.58
CA LEU A 274 2.12 -18.51 -0.06
C LEU A 274 3.26 -19.31 -0.70
N VAL A 275 3.49 -20.52 -0.21
CA VAL A 275 4.59 -21.40 -0.64
C VAL A 275 4.04 -22.72 -1.19
N LYS A 276 4.35 -23.08 -2.44
CA LYS A 276 3.91 -24.37 -3.03
C LYS A 276 4.65 -25.55 -2.41
N ASP A 277 5.97 -25.45 -2.29
CA ASP A 277 6.81 -26.53 -1.79
C ASP A 277 6.70 -26.64 -0.26
N LYS A 278 6.26 -27.81 0.20
CA LYS A 278 6.07 -28.13 1.62
C LYS A 278 7.36 -28.06 2.44
N GLU A 279 8.47 -28.52 1.90
CA GLU A 279 9.76 -28.55 2.61
C GLU A 279 10.38 -27.15 2.66
N VAL A 280 10.18 -26.32 1.62
CA VAL A 280 10.52 -24.90 1.69
C VAL A 280 9.68 -24.20 2.77
N ALA A 281 8.37 -24.44 2.80
CA ALA A 281 7.48 -23.85 3.81
C ALA A 281 7.91 -24.23 5.24
N LYS A 282 8.25 -25.50 5.49
CA LYS A 282 8.77 -25.97 6.77
C LYS A 282 10.09 -25.30 7.15
N LYS A 283 11.03 -25.14 6.21
CA LYS A 283 12.31 -24.45 6.47
C LYS A 283 12.09 -22.96 6.76
N MET A 284 11.17 -22.31 6.07
CA MET A 284 10.77 -20.92 6.38
C MET A 284 10.17 -20.83 7.78
N THR A 285 9.27 -21.75 8.14
CA THR A 285 8.74 -21.83 9.51
C THR A 285 9.87 -22.04 10.52
N LYS A 286 10.83 -22.93 10.23
CA LYS A 286 11.95 -23.19 11.15
C LYS A 286 12.79 -21.94 11.38
N PHE A 287 13.04 -21.12 10.35
CA PHE A 287 13.71 -19.82 10.51
C PHE A 287 12.95 -18.89 11.45
N ILE A 288 11.62 -18.81 11.33
CA ILE A 288 10.79 -17.94 12.18
C ILE A 288 10.73 -18.49 13.61
N GLU A 289 10.66 -19.81 13.78
CA GLU A 289 10.74 -20.46 15.08
C GLU A 289 12.05 -20.12 15.80
N ILE A 290 13.20 -20.24 15.15
CA ILE A 290 14.49 -19.95 15.79
C ILE A 290 14.74 -18.46 15.98
N SER A 291 14.19 -17.60 15.12
CA SER A 291 14.44 -16.15 15.19
C SER A 291 13.52 -15.41 16.15
N SER A 292 12.28 -15.89 16.36
CA SER A 292 11.30 -15.18 17.20
C SER A 292 10.28 -16.07 17.90
N ILE A 293 10.38 -17.40 17.81
CA ILE A 293 9.41 -18.35 18.38
C ILE A 293 7.99 -18.06 17.85
N GLY A 294 7.89 -17.82 16.54
CA GLY A 294 6.63 -17.50 15.88
C GLY A 294 6.34 -16.00 15.78
N VAL A 295 5.05 -15.68 15.71
CA VAL A 295 4.53 -14.32 15.47
C VAL A 295 3.43 -14.02 16.49
N SER A 296 3.39 -12.78 16.99
CA SER A 296 2.40 -12.30 17.96
C SER A 296 0.96 -12.73 17.60
N LYS A 297 0.29 -13.41 18.53
CA LYS A 297 -1.11 -13.86 18.35
C LYS A 297 -2.04 -12.66 18.22
N ASP A 298 -1.87 -11.64 19.04
CA ASP A 298 -2.68 -10.42 19.00
C ASP A 298 -2.58 -9.73 17.64
N SER A 299 -1.37 -9.70 17.05
CA SER A 299 -1.15 -9.13 15.73
C SER A 299 -1.87 -9.94 14.64
N GLN A 300 -1.86 -11.27 14.74
CA GLN A 300 -2.58 -12.15 13.81
C GLN A 300 -4.11 -12.01 13.97
N LEU A 301 -4.63 -11.96 15.20
CA LEU A 301 -6.05 -11.77 15.49
C LEU A 301 -6.56 -10.42 14.99
N ARG A 302 -5.77 -9.35 15.22
CA ARG A 302 -6.08 -8.02 14.70
C ARG A 302 -6.04 -7.99 13.18
N ALA A 303 -5.03 -8.60 12.56
CA ALA A 303 -4.97 -8.72 11.11
C ALA A 303 -6.17 -9.47 10.55
N ALA A 304 -6.52 -10.64 11.12
CA ALA A 304 -7.67 -11.43 10.72
C ALA A 304 -8.96 -10.60 10.75
N LYS A 305 -9.23 -9.91 11.87
CA LYS A 305 -10.38 -9.03 12.03
C LYS A 305 -10.46 -7.95 10.96
N ILE A 306 -9.33 -7.31 10.63
CA ILE A 306 -9.26 -6.28 9.58
C ILE A 306 -9.57 -6.89 8.22
N LEU A 307 -8.95 -8.03 7.87
CA LEU A 307 -9.14 -8.68 6.58
C LEU A 307 -10.57 -9.21 6.42
N ASP A 308 -11.17 -9.75 7.48
CA ASP A 308 -12.56 -10.20 7.49
C ASP A 308 -13.52 -9.04 7.26
N VAL A 309 -13.32 -7.89 7.92
CA VAL A 309 -14.17 -6.71 7.68
C VAL A 309 -14.06 -6.23 6.23
N ILE A 310 -12.87 -6.28 5.62
CA ILE A 310 -12.71 -5.97 4.20
C ILE A 310 -13.56 -6.93 3.37
N ALA A 311 -13.41 -8.24 3.58
CA ALA A 311 -14.16 -9.22 2.82
C ALA A 311 -15.68 -9.11 3.02
N ASP A 312 -16.13 -8.87 4.26
CA ASP A 312 -17.54 -8.64 4.61
C ASP A 312 -18.13 -7.46 3.84
N THR A 313 -17.36 -6.38 3.60
CA THR A 313 -17.87 -5.23 2.83
C THR A 313 -18.29 -5.61 1.41
N TYR A 314 -17.68 -6.64 0.82
CA TYR A 314 -17.98 -7.11 -0.53
C TYR A 314 -18.98 -8.26 -0.57
N GLU A 315 -18.92 -9.16 0.42
CA GLU A 315 -19.77 -10.36 0.45
C GLU A 315 -21.16 -10.10 1.05
N HIS A 316 -21.29 -9.03 1.87
CA HIS A 316 -22.53 -8.67 2.56
C HIS A 316 -22.96 -7.24 2.24
N THR A 317 -23.05 -6.90 0.95
CA THR A 317 -23.37 -5.55 0.47
C THR A 317 -24.68 -4.96 1.03
N GLU A 318 -25.58 -5.78 1.55
CA GLU A 318 -26.79 -5.34 2.26
C GLU A 318 -26.52 -4.70 3.62
N LYS A 319 -25.34 -4.94 4.22
CA LYS A 319 -24.93 -4.42 5.54
C LYS A 319 -23.95 -3.25 5.46
N PHE A 320 -23.48 -2.93 4.26
CA PHE A 320 -22.42 -1.94 4.03
C PHE A 320 -22.84 -0.96 2.94
N ASP A 321 -22.59 0.32 3.17
CA ASP A 321 -22.71 1.32 2.11
C ASP A 321 -21.63 1.04 1.04
N LYS A 322 -21.97 1.20 -0.24
CA LYS A 322 -21.02 1.15 -1.35
C LYS A 322 -19.81 2.07 -1.13
N SER A 323 -20.00 3.19 -0.42
CA SER A 323 -18.91 4.11 -0.05
C SER A 323 -17.85 3.47 0.89
N THR A 324 -18.20 2.38 1.57
CA THR A 324 -17.33 1.66 2.52
C THR A 324 -16.58 0.47 1.91
N LEU A 325 -16.82 0.16 0.63
CA LEU A 325 -16.08 -0.88 -0.10
C LEU A 325 -14.59 -0.54 -0.13
N PHE A 326 -13.80 -1.27 0.67
CA PHE A 326 -12.41 -0.89 0.98
C PHE A 326 -11.57 -0.59 -0.27
N PHE A 327 -11.41 -1.57 -1.15
CA PHE A 327 -10.60 -1.42 -2.37
C PHE A 327 -11.11 -0.33 -3.32
N HIS A 328 -12.41 -0.05 -3.40
CA HIS A 328 -12.94 1.06 -4.19
C HIS A 328 -12.61 2.41 -3.55
N TYR A 329 -12.75 2.52 -2.23
CA TYR A 329 -12.38 3.72 -1.48
C TYR A 329 -10.90 4.05 -1.67
N VAL A 330 -10.01 3.09 -1.40
CA VAL A 330 -8.56 3.33 -1.44
C VAL A 330 -8.04 3.48 -2.87
N TYR A 331 -8.67 2.84 -3.86
CA TYR A 331 -8.43 3.11 -5.28
C TYR A 331 -8.75 4.57 -5.62
N ASN A 332 -9.93 5.07 -5.23
CA ASN A 332 -10.32 6.46 -5.52
C ASN A 332 -9.36 7.48 -4.91
N GLU A 333 -8.88 7.22 -3.68
CA GLU A 333 -7.88 8.07 -3.04
C GLU A 333 -6.54 8.04 -3.79
N MET A 334 -6.05 6.86 -4.20
CA MET A 334 -4.84 6.76 -5.02
C MET A 334 -4.99 7.44 -6.38
N ALA A 335 -6.13 7.26 -7.06
CA ALA A 335 -6.42 7.88 -8.35
C ALA A 335 -6.48 9.41 -8.26
N LYS A 336 -7.03 9.93 -7.16
CA LYS A 336 -7.03 11.37 -6.86
C LYS A 336 -5.62 11.89 -6.64
N ARG A 337 -4.83 11.21 -5.81
CA ARG A 337 -3.43 11.59 -5.55
C ARG A 337 -2.63 11.61 -6.86
N TRP A 338 -2.65 10.52 -7.63
CA TRP A 338 -1.94 10.46 -8.91
C TRP A 338 -2.35 11.55 -9.91
N ARG A 339 -3.65 11.91 -10.00
CA ARG A 339 -4.09 13.05 -10.83
C ARG A 339 -3.50 14.38 -10.36
N GLN A 340 -3.51 14.64 -9.06
CA GLN A 340 -2.93 15.87 -8.49
C GLN A 340 -1.42 15.94 -8.73
N LEU A 341 -0.71 14.82 -8.57
CA LEU A 341 0.72 14.72 -8.84
C LEU A 341 1.04 14.99 -10.32
N ARG A 342 0.34 14.31 -11.24
CA ARG A 342 0.53 14.51 -12.69
C ARG A 342 0.27 15.96 -13.10
N SER A 343 -0.80 16.56 -12.57
CA SER A 343 -1.11 17.97 -12.80
C SER A 343 -0.07 18.94 -12.23
N ALA A 344 0.57 18.61 -11.09
CA ALA A 344 1.67 19.40 -10.55
C ALA A 344 2.93 19.32 -11.42
N VAL A 345 3.30 18.11 -11.87
CA VAL A 345 4.46 17.86 -12.73
C VAL A 345 4.28 18.47 -14.12
N SER A 346 3.09 18.42 -14.70
CA SER A 346 2.82 18.91 -16.06
C SER A 346 2.87 20.43 -16.21
N LYS A 347 3.08 21.20 -15.13
CA LYS A 347 3.20 22.67 -15.17
C LYS A 347 4.51 23.18 -15.78
N GLY A 348 5.50 22.30 -15.93
CA GLY A 348 6.75 22.63 -16.58
C GLY A 348 7.53 21.38 -16.97
N GLN A 349 8.81 21.58 -17.28
CA GLN A 349 9.70 20.50 -17.74
C GLN A 349 10.78 20.16 -16.71
N THR A 350 10.59 20.54 -15.44
CA THR A 350 11.58 20.32 -14.36
C THR A 350 11.58 18.87 -13.88
N PHE A 351 10.45 18.17 -14.01
CA PHE A 351 10.32 16.79 -13.58
C PHE A 351 9.61 15.95 -14.65
N SER A 352 9.87 14.65 -14.63
CA SER A 352 9.11 13.67 -15.40
C SER A 352 8.69 12.49 -14.52
N LEU A 353 7.61 11.84 -14.94
CA LEU A 353 7.02 10.66 -14.30
C LEU A 353 6.88 9.56 -15.34
N LEU A 354 6.81 8.32 -14.86
CA LEU A 354 6.47 7.19 -15.71
C LEU A 354 4.98 7.20 -16.10
N ASP A 355 4.73 6.78 -17.34
CA ASP A 355 3.41 6.44 -17.82
C ASP A 355 3.17 4.95 -17.70
N PHE A 356 1.94 4.59 -17.32
CA PHE A 356 1.54 3.20 -17.12
C PHE A 356 0.46 2.84 -18.14
N PRO A 357 0.55 1.67 -18.78
CA PRO A 357 -0.46 1.22 -19.72
C PRO A 357 -1.79 1.01 -19.00
N VAL A 358 -2.89 1.32 -19.69
CA VAL A 358 -4.25 1.15 -19.17
C VAL A 358 -4.73 -0.28 -19.43
N GLU A 359 -4.99 -1.01 -18.36
CA GLU A 359 -5.45 -2.39 -18.41
C GLU A 359 -6.82 -2.55 -17.74
N LYS A 360 -7.53 -3.64 -18.04
CA LYS A 360 -8.77 -4.00 -17.36
C LYS A 360 -8.42 -4.71 -16.05
N CYS A 361 -9.00 -4.24 -14.95
CA CYS A 361 -8.92 -4.92 -13.66
C CYS A 361 -10.01 -5.99 -13.56
N ASN A 362 -9.63 -7.25 -13.37
CA ASN A 362 -10.60 -8.35 -13.24
C ASN A 362 -11.43 -8.25 -11.96
N PHE A 363 -10.88 -7.63 -10.90
CA PHE A 363 -11.60 -7.42 -9.65
C PHE A 363 -12.72 -6.38 -9.76
N SER A 364 -12.39 -5.16 -10.21
CA SER A 364 -13.37 -4.06 -10.25
C SER A 364 -14.11 -3.92 -11.59
N GLY A 365 -13.64 -4.59 -12.64
CA GLY A 365 -14.11 -4.41 -14.03
C GLY A 365 -13.66 -3.10 -14.67
N GLN A 366 -13.08 -2.17 -13.92
CA GLN A 366 -12.65 -0.85 -14.40
C GLN A 366 -11.36 -0.95 -15.23
N ARG A 367 -11.14 0.05 -16.09
CA ARG A 367 -9.89 0.21 -16.85
C ARG A 367 -9.08 1.37 -16.31
N PHE A 368 -7.86 1.11 -15.87
CA PHE A 368 -6.92 2.13 -15.38
C PHE A 368 -5.48 1.64 -15.55
N GLY A 369 -4.52 2.56 -15.54
CA GLY A 369 -3.10 2.20 -15.45
C GLY A 369 -2.64 2.11 -14.01
N THR A 370 -1.51 1.46 -13.75
CA THR A 370 -0.95 1.36 -12.40
C THR A 370 -0.88 2.72 -11.71
N GLN A 371 -1.28 2.75 -10.45
CA GLN A 371 -1.24 3.89 -9.53
C GLN A 371 -0.37 3.53 -8.32
N PRO A 372 0.96 3.41 -8.49
CA PRO A 372 1.83 2.86 -7.45
C PRO A 372 1.78 3.63 -6.13
N ALA A 373 2.14 2.97 -5.04
CA ALA A 373 2.26 3.60 -3.72
C ALA A 373 3.35 4.70 -3.65
N PHE A 374 4.24 4.73 -4.64
CA PHE A 374 5.33 5.69 -4.75
C PHE A 374 5.38 6.33 -6.13
N ALA A 375 5.77 7.60 -6.18
CA ALA A 375 6.21 8.21 -7.41
C ALA A 375 7.71 7.96 -7.59
N TRP A 376 8.08 7.48 -8.78
CA TRP A 376 9.45 7.47 -9.25
C TRP A 376 9.67 8.71 -10.12
N LEU A 377 10.05 9.79 -9.44
CA LEU A 377 10.18 11.11 -10.05
C LEU A 377 11.61 11.27 -10.56
N LYS A 378 11.75 11.69 -11.81
CA LYS A 378 13.03 12.10 -12.37
C LYS A 378 13.11 13.62 -12.38
N CYS A 379 14.21 14.19 -11.88
CA CYS A 379 14.54 15.57 -12.13
C CYS A 379 15.19 15.71 -13.51
N GLU A 380 14.65 16.62 -14.31
CA GLU A 380 15.15 16.94 -15.64
C GLU A 380 16.01 18.23 -15.60
N LYS A 381 16.38 18.75 -16.78
CA LYS A 381 17.22 19.95 -16.95
C LYS A 381 18.61 19.74 -16.31
N SER A 382 19.21 20.83 -15.80
CA SER A 382 20.51 20.89 -15.13
C SER A 382 20.49 20.40 -13.66
N ILE A 383 19.43 19.69 -13.24
CA ILE A 383 19.37 19.10 -11.89
C ILE A 383 19.98 17.70 -11.96
N ASP A 384 21.21 17.57 -11.48
CA ASP A 384 21.91 16.28 -11.47
C ASP A 384 21.63 15.45 -10.21
N ASP A 385 21.44 16.12 -9.07
CA ASP A 385 21.09 15.50 -7.78
C ASP A 385 19.68 15.91 -7.36
N CYS A 386 18.72 15.02 -7.64
CA CYS A 386 17.31 15.28 -7.43
C CYS A 386 16.92 15.29 -5.94
N GLU A 387 17.54 14.44 -5.13
CA GLU A 387 17.30 14.38 -3.68
C GLU A 387 17.77 15.68 -3.01
N LYS A 388 19.00 16.12 -3.30
CA LYS A 388 19.54 17.37 -2.75
C LYS A 388 18.75 18.58 -3.22
N PHE A 389 18.27 18.59 -4.46
CA PHE A 389 17.39 19.64 -4.97
C PHE A 389 16.08 19.71 -4.17
N LEU A 390 15.35 18.61 -4.05
CA LEU A 390 14.08 18.57 -3.31
C LEU A 390 14.27 18.86 -1.80
N LYS A 391 15.39 18.42 -1.22
CA LYS A 391 15.74 18.72 0.18
C LYS A 391 15.93 20.22 0.43
N LYS A 392 16.49 21.00 -0.50
CA LYS A 392 16.56 22.47 -0.41
C LYS A 392 15.17 23.12 -0.34
N HIS A 393 14.17 22.46 -0.92
CA HIS A 393 12.76 22.85 -0.85
C HIS A 393 11.99 22.10 0.24
N LYS A 394 12.72 21.56 1.22
CA LYS A 394 12.18 20.93 2.44
C LYS A 394 11.33 19.69 2.15
N ILE A 395 11.59 18.99 1.06
CA ILE A 395 10.95 17.71 0.72
C ILE A 395 12.01 16.62 0.89
N LEU A 396 11.85 15.75 1.87
CA LEU A 396 12.72 14.58 2.06
C LEU A 396 12.19 13.43 1.23
N THR A 397 13.08 12.79 0.48
CA THR A 397 12.80 11.71 -0.48
C THR A 397 13.89 10.66 -0.37
N ARG A 398 13.74 9.51 -1.05
CA ARG A 398 14.80 8.50 -1.15
C ARG A 398 15.54 8.62 -2.48
N SER A 399 16.84 8.90 -2.46
CA SER A 399 17.68 8.93 -3.67
C SER A 399 17.62 7.63 -4.48
N GLY A 400 17.66 7.77 -5.80
CA GLY A 400 17.61 6.67 -6.74
C GLY A 400 18.83 5.74 -6.70
N THR A 401 19.95 6.23 -6.18
CA THR A 401 21.18 5.44 -6.00
C THR A 401 20.97 4.23 -5.08
N HIS A 402 20.11 4.36 -4.07
CA HIS A 402 19.76 3.26 -3.17
C HIS A 402 19.03 2.10 -3.86
N PHE A 403 18.42 2.36 -5.02
CA PHE A 403 17.66 1.37 -5.81
C PHE A 403 18.48 0.79 -6.97
N GLY A 404 19.78 1.14 -7.08
CA GLY A 404 20.58 0.79 -8.25
C GLY A 404 20.30 1.66 -9.48
N SER A 405 19.79 2.88 -9.29
CA SER A 405 19.57 3.88 -10.34
C SER A 405 20.49 5.10 -10.18
N SER A 406 20.30 6.15 -10.96
CA SER A 406 21.06 7.40 -10.89
C SER A 406 20.48 8.41 -9.90
N GLU A 407 21.28 9.42 -9.52
CA GLU A 407 20.91 10.56 -8.66
C GLU A 407 19.84 11.48 -9.25
N LYS A 408 19.55 11.33 -10.56
CA LYS A 408 18.44 12.05 -11.21
C LYS A 408 17.07 11.56 -10.77
N TYR A 409 16.99 10.40 -10.15
CA TYR A 409 15.73 9.83 -9.69
C TYR A 409 15.59 9.91 -8.17
N VAL A 410 14.35 10.04 -7.72
CA VAL A 410 13.96 9.87 -6.32
C VAL A 410 12.67 9.06 -6.22
N ARG A 411 12.56 8.28 -5.14
CA ARG A 411 11.28 7.68 -4.74
C ARG A 411 10.59 8.58 -3.72
N ILE A 412 9.31 8.86 -3.97
CA ILE A 412 8.46 9.72 -3.12
C ILE A 412 7.22 8.93 -2.69
N SER A 413 6.96 8.83 -1.39
CA SER A 413 5.74 8.21 -0.85
C SER A 413 4.48 8.99 -1.22
N LEU A 414 3.49 8.30 -1.80
CA LEU A 414 2.17 8.87 -2.09
C LEU A 414 1.10 8.42 -1.09
N ILE A 415 1.49 7.62 -0.10
CA ILE A 415 0.60 6.97 0.86
C ILE A 415 0.70 7.57 2.28
N SER A 416 1.30 8.76 2.40
CA SER A 416 1.41 9.54 3.63
C SER A 416 0.09 10.21 4.05
N HIS A 417 0.09 10.91 5.19
CA HIS A 417 -1.07 11.66 5.65
C HIS A 417 -1.43 12.77 4.66
N LYS A 418 -2.70 13.15 4.67
CA LYS A 418 -3.26 14.09 3.69
C LYS A 418 -2.53 15.45 3.74
N GLU A 419 -2.19 15.92 4.93
CA GLU A 419 -1.53 17.20 5.16
C GLU A 419 -0.13 17.24 4.52
N GLU A 420 0.66 16.19 4.73
CA GLU A 420 2.00 16.06 4.13
C GLU A 420 1.91 15.95 2.60
N TYR A 421 0.94 15.17 2.12
CA TYR A 421 0.70 14.98 0.70
C TYR A 421 0.27 16.29 -0.01
N ASP A 422 -0.67 17.03 0.58
CA ASP A 422 -1.16 18.29 0.01
C ASP A 422 -0.03 19.34 -0.03
N GLU A 423 0.78 19.42 1.02
CA GLU A 423 1.94 20.32 1.07
C GLU A 423 3.02 19.92 0.04
N PHE A 424 3.23 18.62 -0.18
CA PHE A 424 4.08 18.12 -1.26
C PHE A 424 3.59 18.59 -2.63
N ILE A 425 2.31 18.40 -2.94
CA ILE A 425 1.74 18.84 -4.22
C ILE A 425 1.87 20.36 -4.39
N ARG A 426 1.64 21.13 -3.33
CA ARG A 426 1.82 22.58 -3.34
C ARG A 426 3.27 22.97 -3.69
N ARG A 427 4.25 22.41 -2.98
CA ARG A 427 5.68 22.72 -3.21
C ARG A 427 6.14 22.25 -4.59
N LEU A 428 5.81 21.02 -4.98
CA LEU A 428 6.18 20.47 -6.29
C LEU A 428 5.59 21.29 -7.44
N SER A 429 4.34 21.75 -7.30
CA SER A 429 3.70 22.62 -8.28
C SER A 429 4.41 23.97 -8.43
N LEU A 430 4.91 24.56 -7.34
CA LEU A 430 5.68 25.81 -7.40
C LEU A 430 7.01 25.60 -8.12
N LEU A 431 7.73 24.51 -7.80
CA LEU A 431 9.00 24.16 -8.45
C LEU A 431 8.84 23.86 -9.95
N SER A 432 7.73 23.23 -10.33
CA SER A 432 7.42 22.94 -11.73
C SER A 432 7.10 24.21 -12.53
N SER A 433 6.67 25.28 -11.85
CA SER A 433 6.32 26.57 -12.48
C SER A 433 7.48 27.56 -12.50
N MET A 434 8.61 27.26 -11.86
CA MET A 434 9.79 28.13 -11.89
C MET A 434 10.40 28.14 -13.31
N LYS A 435 10.49 29.33 -13.91
CA LYS A 435 11.26 29.54 -15.13
C LYS A 435 12.75 29.26 -14.86
N SER A 436 13.44 28.67 -15.85
CA SER A 436 14.89 28.49 -15.78
C SER A 436 15.55 29.85 -15.56
N PRO A 437 16.52 30.01 -14.64
CA PRO A 437 17.29 31.26 -14.51
C PRO A 437 18.17 31.60 -15.72
N HIS A 438 18.15 30.76 -16.77
CA HIS A 438 18.96 30.89 -17.97
C HIS A 438 18.12 30.62 -19.23
N GLU A 439 17.05 31.39 -19.42
CA GLU A 439 16.46 31.65 -20.74
C GLU A 439 16.40 33.15 -21.00
#